data_AF-A0A1I7NBG4-F1
#
_entry.id   AF-A0A1I7NBG4-F1
#
_cell.length_a   1.000
_cell.length_b   1.000
_cell.length_c   1.000
_cell.angle_alpha   90.00
_cell.angle_beta   90.00
_cell.angle_gamma   90.00
#
_symmetry.space_group_name_H-M   'P 1'
#
loop_
_entity.id
_entity.type
_entity.pdbx_description
1 polymer ?
#
loop_
_entity_poly.entity_id
_entity_poly.type
_entity_poly.pdbx_seq_one_letter_code
_entity_poly.pdbx_strand_id
1 'polypeptide(L)'
;MGDKATLETLLSAAVFLIPIAVLFTLILLLSRRRRRSAQSPAAQPREPSAEPPQAEPLHALSPDQHAQTPPPAPVESVETILEKIETALVRGEKTALSGLYYELAAGHARLGKAEARMAALRSAAGYGALHGPPGAHAAARLALGEAAHSAGDLTTACEQWQMARTAYLQAGEAEHHARIEKRMRENGCPTDWVLTDF
;
A
#
# COMPACT_ATOMS: atom_id res chain seq x y z
N MET A 1 -24.74 -41.89 -33.90
CA MET A 1 -25.65 -40.97 -33.18
C MET A 1 -25.18 -40.95 -31.74
N GLY A 2 -24.31 -39.99 -31.38
CA GLY A 2 -23.82 -39.83 -30.02
C GLY A 2 -24.83 -39.02 -29.22
N ASP A 3 -25.32 -39.60 -28.13
CA ASP A 3 -26.47 -39.09 -27.39
C ASP A 3 -26.15 -37.74 -26.75
N LYS A 4 -26.81 -36.68 -27.24
CA LYS A 4 -26.75 -35.31 -26.72
C LYS A 4 -26.90 -35.24 -25.19
N ALA A 5 -27.64 -36.19 -24.61
CA ALA A 5 -27.83 -36.32 -23.16
C ALA A 5 -26.51 -36.52 -22.39
N THR A 6 -25.53 -37.26 -22.92
CA THR A 6 -24.22 -37.49 -22.26
C THR A 6 -23.32 -36.26 -22.26
N LEU A 7 -23.40 -35.42 -23.30
CA LEU A 7 -22.65 -34.18 -23.40
C LEU A 7 -23.14 -33.14 -22.39
N GLU A 8 -24.45 -33.02 -22.19
CA GLU A 8 -25.03 -32.10 -21.20
C GLU A 8 -24.75 -32.52 -19.75
N THR A 9 -24.70 -33.83 -19.46
CA THR A 9 -24.29 -34.32 -18.13
C THR A 9 -22.80 -34.08 -17.85
N LEU A 10 -21.94 -34.22 -18.85
CA LEU A 10 -20.51 -33.90 -18.71
C LEU A 10 -20.25 -32.40 -18.55
N LEU A 11 -20.98 -31.56 -19.28
CA LEU A 11 -20.88 -30.09 -19.18
C LEU A 11 -21.36 -29.57 -17.83
N SER A 12 -22.47 -30.09 -17.31
CA SER A 12 -22.99 -29.71 -15.99
C SER A 12 -22.07 -30.18 -14.85
N ALA A 13 -21.52 -31.40 -14.94
CA ALA A 13 -20.54 -31.89 -13.97
C ALA A 13 -19.24 -31.05 -13.95
N ALA A 14 -18.79 -30.57 -15.12
CA ALA A 14 -17.60 -29.73 -15.23
C ALA A 14 -17.76 -28.37 -14.53
N VAL A 15 -18.96 -27.77 -14.56
CA VAL A 15 -19.23 -26.47 -13.90
C VAL A 15 -19.12 -26.57 -12.38
N PHE A 16 -19.47 -27.71 -11.78
CA PHE A 16 -19.33 -27.92 -10.32
C PHE A 16 -17.93 -28.34 -9.88
N LEU A 17 -17.12 -28.93 -10.77
CA LEU A 17 -15.76 -29.37 -10.44
C LEU A 17 -14.74 -28.22 -10.43
N ILE A 18 -14.96 -27.18 -11.24
CA ILE A 18 -14.08 -26.00 -11.32
C ILE A 18 -13.92 -25.28 -9.96
N PRO A 19 -14.99 -24.90 -9.23
CA PRO A 19 -14.83 -24.20 -7.96
C PRO A 19 -14.15 -25.09 -6.89
N ILE A 20 -14.42 -26.40 -6.90
CA ILE A 20 -13.80 -27.35 -5.96
C ILE A 20 -12.30 -27.48 -6.21
N ALA A 21 -11.89 -27.58 -7.48
CA ALA A 21 -10.47 -27.65 -7.86
C ALA A 21 -9.72 -26.35 -7.49
N VAL A 22 -10.34 -25.19 -7.70
CA VAL A 22 -9.76 -23.89 -7.30
C VAL A 22 -9.60 -23.82 -5.78
N LEU A 23 -10.60 -24.26 -5.01
CA LEU A 23 -10.56 -24.26 -3.55
C LEU A 23 -9.46 -25.17 -3.01
N PHE A 24 -9.33 -26.39 -3.55
CA PHE A 24 -8.25 -27.33 -3.21
C PHE A 24 -6.87 -26.75 -3.52
N THR A 25 -6.73 -26.08 -4.66
CA THR A 25 -5.47 -25.46 -5.08
C THR A 25 -5.09 -24.31 -4.14
N LEU A 26 -6.05 -23.46 -3.76
CA LEU A 26 -5.85 -22.40 -2.77
C LEU A 26 -5.43 -22.94 -1.40
N ILE A 27 -6.10 -23.99 -0.91
CA ILE A 27 -5.76 -24.66 0.37
C ILE A 27 -4.34 -25.24 0.31
N LEU A 28 -3.95 -25.87 -0.80
CA LEU A 28 -2.60 -26.39 -1.02
C LEU A 28 -1.53 -25.28 -1.06
N LEU A 29 -1.82 -24.15 -1.70
CA LEU A 29 -0.91 -23.00 -1.74
C LEU A 29 -0.75 -22.34 -0.36
N LEU A 30 -1.85 -22.18 0.38
CA LEU A 30 -1.84 -21.60 1.73
C LEU A 30 -1.10 -22.50 2.73
N SER A 31 -1.31 -23.82 2.67
CA SER A 31 -0.61 -24.79 3.53
C SER A 31 0.88 -24.86 3.22
N ARG A 32 1.28 -24.80 1.94
CA ARG A 32 2.70 -24.70 1.54
C ARG A 32 3.35 -23.40 2.01
N ARG A 33 2.63 -22.27 1.91
CA ARG A 33 3.14 -20.96 2.40
C ARG A 33 3.36 -20.98 3.91
N ARG A 34 2.43 -21.56 4.67
CA ARG A 34 2.53 -21.67 6.13
C ARG A 34 3.69 -22.57 6.56
N ARG A 35 3.95 -23.68 5.86
CA ARG A 35 5.11 -24.55 6.13
C ARG A 35 6.45 -23.87 5.83
N ARG A 36 6.53 -23.04 4.77
CA ARG A 36 7.75 -22.27 4.47
C ARG A 36 8.05 -21.21 5.52
N SER A 37 7.04 -20.55 6.09
CA SER A 37 7.24 -19.60 7.20
C SER A 37 7.70 -20.29 8.49
N ALA A 38 7.29 -21.54 8.73
CA ALA A 38 7.71 -22.30 9.91
C ALA A 38 9.13 -22.88 9.80
N GLN A 39 9.79 -22.77 8.64
CA GLN A 39 11.12 -23.34 8.37
C GLN A 39 12.24 -22.30 8.19
N SER A 40 12.02 -21.02 8.53
CA SER A 40 13.17 -20.12 8.71
C SER A 40 13.91 -20.50 10.00
N PRO A 41 15.16 -20.98 9.94
CA PRO A 41 15.93 -21.24 11.14
C PRO A 41 16.27 -19.91 11.80
N ALA A 42 15.91 -19.79 13.07
CA ALA A 42 16.26 -18.67 13.93
C ALA A 42 17.78 -18.45 13.91
N ALA A 43 18.21 -17.28 13.43
CA ALA A 43 19.55 -16.78 13.66
C ALA A 43 19.73 -16.56 15.17
N GLN A 44 20.70 -17.25 15.76
CA GLN A 44 20.99 -17.20 17.19
C GLN A 44 21.49 -15.80 17.63
N PRO A 45 21.19 -15.37 18.87
CA PRO A 45 21.85 -14.22 19.48
C PRO A 45 23.25 -14.63 19.98
N ARG A 46 24.28 -13.90 19.57
CA ARG A 46 25.61 -13.96 20.20
C ARG A 46 25.72 -12.84 21.22
N GLU A 47 25.90 -13.23 22.48
CA GLU A 47 26.32 -12.37 23.58
C GLU A 47 27.85 -12.10 23.56
N PRO A 48 28.34 -11.09 24.31
CA PRO A 48 29.59 -10.38 24.05
C PRO A 48 30.79 -10.93 24.84
N SER A 49 31.97 -10.90 24.21
CA SER A 49 33.26 -11.04 24.92
C SER A 49 34.00 -9.72 24.90
N ALA A 50 34.29 -9.23 26.09
CA ALA A 50 35.25 -8.16 26.38
C ALA A 50 36.69 -8.69 26.31
N GLU A 51 37.60 -7.94 25.69
CA GLU A 51 38.91 -7.54 26.28
C GLU A 51 39.61 -6.46 25.41
N PRO A 52 40.21 -5.40 26.00
CA PRO A 52 41.01 -4.34 25.30
C PRO A 52 42.48 -4.82 25.13
N PRO A 53 43.39 -4.19 24.32
CA PRO A 53 43.73 -2.76 24.36
C PRO A 53 44.25 -2.11 23.04
N GLN A 54 44.54 -0.80 23.17
CA GLN A 54 45.59 0.00 22.52
C GLN A 54 45.09 1.22 21.75
N ALA A 55 45.31 2.37 22.41
CA ALA A 55 45.17 3.69 21.87
C ALA A 55 46.44 4.05 21.08
N GLU A 56 46.25 4.43 19.82
CA GLU A 56 47.21 5.21 19.04
C GLU A 56 46.45 6.21 18.13
N PRO A 57 47.11 7.30 17.73
CA PRO A 57 46.58 8.64 17.94
C PRO A 57 45.64 9.13 16.84
N LEU A 58 44.75 10.03 17.25
CA LEU A 58 43.90 10.90 16.43
C LEU A 58 44.70 11.57 15.30
N HIS A 59 44.70 10.95 14.12
CA HIS A 59 44.98 11.63 12.88
C HIS A 59 43.66 12.09 12.25
N ALA A 60 43.46 13.40 12.39
CA ALA A 60 42.81 14.31 11.46
C ALA A 60 41.50 13.82 10.81
N LEU A 61 40.40 14.29 11.40
CA LEU A 61 39.16 14.60 10.69
C LEU A 61 39.48 15.19 9.31
N SER A 62 39.22 14.43 8.26
CA SER A 62 38.96 14.99 6.94
C SER A 62 37.47 15.37 6.92
N PRO A 63 37.12 16.67 6.95
CA PRO A 63 35.74 17.10 6.92
C PRO A 63 35.31 17.25 5.46
N ASP A 64 35.20 16.17 4.70
CA ASP A 64 34.68 16.25 3.32
C ASP A 64 34.17 14.91 2.75
N GLN A 65 33.38 14.18 3.54
CA GLN A 65 32.36 13.31 2.97
C GLN A 65 31.00 13.95 3.23
N HIS A 66 30.77 15.07 2.54
CA HIS A 66 29.42 15.43 2.15
C HIS A 66 28.83 14.20 1.46
N ALA A 67 27.92 13.51 2.16
CA ALA A 67 26.96 12.64 1.53
C ALA A 67 26.24 13.48 0.47
N GLN A 68 26.73 13.43 -0.76
CA GLN A 68 26.03 13.96 -1.91
C GLN A 68 24.72 13.20 -1.95
N THR A 69 23.67 13.85 -1.48
CA THR A 69 22.31 13.40 -1.73
C THR A 69 22.21 13.33 -3.26
N PRO A 70 21.88 12.17 -3.86
CA PRO A 70 21.68 12.11 -5.29
C PRO A 70 20.71 13.23 -5.67
N PRO A 71 20.98 13.99 -6.74
CA PRO A 71 20.11 15.08 -7.14
C PRO A 71 18.67 14.55 -7.21
N PRO A 72 17.68 15.28 -6.66
CA PRO A 72 16.30 14.83 -6.71
C PRO A 72 15.94 14.56 -8.16
N ALA A 73 15.39 13.36 -8.43
CA ALA A 73 14.95 13.01 -9.76
C ALA A 73 14.07 14.14 -10.33
N PRO A 74 14.19 14.47 -11.63
CA PRO A 74 13.40 15.54 -12.23
C PRO A 74 11.92 15.33 -11.90
N VAL A 75 11.32 16.35 -11.29
CA VAL A 75 9.90 16.31 -10.96
C VAL A 75 9.11 16.30 -12.27
N GLU A 76 8.40 15.21 -12.52
CA GLU A 76 7.62 15.07 -13.76
C GLU A 76 6.49 16.11 -13.84
N SER A 77 6.22 16.55 -15.07
CA SER A 77 5.14 17.49 -15.37
C SER A 77 3.77 16.82 -15.23
N VAL A 78 2.72 17.62 -15.03
CA VAL A 78 1.34 17.11 -14.95
C VAL A 78 0.93 16.47 -16.28
N GLU A 79 1.37 17.04 -17.38
CA GLU A 79 1.10 16.61 -18.75
C GLU A 79 1.70 15.22 -19.00
N THR A 80 2.96 15.00 -18.62
CA THR A 80 3.61 13.69 -18.74
C THR A 80 2.92 12.61 -17.90
N ILE A 81 2.45 12.96 -16.70
CA ILE A 81 1.73 12.01 -15.84
C ILE A 81 0.38 11.64 -16.45
N LEU A 82 -0.34 12.60 -17.07
CA LEU A 82 -1.59 12.34 -17.78
C LEU A 82 -1.38 11.37 -18.96
N GLU A 83 -0.35 11.58 -19.77
CA GLU A 83 0.00 10.67 -20.88
C GLU A 83 0.28 9.23 -20.38
N LYS A 84 0.95 9.09 -19.23
CA LYS A 84 1.16 7.78 -18.58
C LYS A 84 -0.14 7.16 -18.11
N ILE A 85 -1.06 7.94 -17.54
CA ILE A 85 -2.38 7.47 -17.11
C ILE A 85 -3.18 6.98 -18.32
N GLU A 86 -3.22 7.74 -19.40
CA GLU A 86 -3.90 7.34 -20.65
C GLU A 86 -3.31 6.06 -21.21
N THR A 87 -1.98 5.97 -21.26
CA THR A 87 -1.27 4.76 -21.70
C THR A 87 -1.63 3.55 -20.83
N ALA A 88 -1.63 3.70 -19.51
CA ALA A 88 -1.97 2.63 -18.57
C ALA A 88 -3.45 2.21 -18.70
N LEU A 89 -4.36 3.16 -18.94
CA LEU A 89 -5.78 2.89 -19.19
C LEU A 89 -5.97 2.06 -20.47
N VAL A 90 -5.31 2.45 -21.57
CA VAL A 90 -5.36 1.74 -22.86
C VAL A 90 -4.79 0.32 -22.73
N ARG A 91 -3.71 0.16 -21.97
CA ARG A 91 -3.07 -1.15 -21.74
C ARG A 91 -3.77 -2.00 -20.68
N GLY A 92 -4.76 -1.46 -19.97
CA GLY A 92 -5.46 -2.16 -18.89
C GLY A 92 -4.61 -2.37 -17.63
N GLU A 93 -3.55 -1.58 -17.44
CA GLU A 93 -2.60 -1.65 -16.31
C GLU A 93 -3.18 -1.03 -15.03
N LYS A 94 -4.32 -1.56 -14.57
CA LYS A 94 -5.12 -0.97 -13.48
C LYS A 94 -4.39 -0.88 -12.14
N THR A 95 -3.41 -1.76 -11.90
CA THR A 95 -2.59 -1.77 -10.67
C THR A 95 -1.69 -0.54 -10.57
N ALA A 96 -1.25 0.03 -11.70
CA ALA A 96 -0.38 1.21 -11.76
C ALA A 96 -1.14 2.53 -11.58
N LEU A 97 -2.44 2.55 -11.93
CA LEU A 97 -3.24 3.78 -11.95
C LEU A 97 -3.32 4.47 -10.60
N SER A 98 -3.36 3.73 -9.49
CA SER A 98 -3.36 4.33 -8.14
C SER A 98 -2.15 5.23 -7.90
N GLY A 99 -0.94 4.74 -8.22
CA GLY A 99 0.30 5.50 -8.07
C GLY A 99 0.36 6.69 -9.01
N LEU A 100 -0.02 6.51 -10.28
CA LEU A 100 -0.01 7.59 -11.27
C LEU A 100 -0.99 8.73 -10.90
N TYR A 101 -2.20 8.41 -10.44
CA TYR A 101 -3.13 9.44 -9.95
C TYR A 101 -2.64 10.12 -8.66
N TYR A 102 -1.88 9.42 -7.81
CA TYR A 102 -1.26 10.02 -6.62
C TYR A 102 -0.15 11.00 -7.00
N GLU A 103 0.68 10.66 -7.99
CA GLU A 103 1.68 11.59 -8.57
C GLU A 103 1.02 12.78 -9.25
N LEU A 104 -0.08 12.58 -9.98
CA LEU A 104 -0.87 13.64 -10.58
C LEU A 104 -1.39 14.61 -9.52
N ALA A 105 -1.88 14.10 -8.39
CA ALA A 105 -2.32 14.91 -7.27
C ALA A 105 -1.18 15.76 -6.69
N ALA A 106 0.02 15.18 -6.56
CA ALA A 106 1.21 15.93 -6.15
C ALA A 106 1.59 17.03 -7.16
N GLY A 107 1.45 16.76 -8.46
CA GLY A 107 1.59 17.75 -9.53
C GLY A 107 0.61 18.92 -9.39
N HIS A 108 -0.69 18.62 -9.22
CA HIS A 108 -1.70 19.65 -8.99
C HIS A 108 -1.49 20.44 -7.69
N ALA A 109 -0.98 19.80 -6.63
CA ALA A 109 -0.63 20.48 -5.39
C ALA A 109 0.44 21.56 -5.61
N ARG A 110 1.51 21.25 -6.35
CA ARG A 110 2.59 22.20 -6.68
C ARG A 110 2.09 23.39 -7.50
N LEU A 111 1.05 23.18 -8.31
CA LEU A 111 0.42 24.22 -9.13
C LEU A 111 -0.69 25.00 -8.41
N GLY A 112 -0.96 24.71 -7.13
CA GLY A 112 -2.06 25.32 -6.39
C GLY A 112 -3.47 24.94 -6.89
N LYS A 113 -3.59 23.90 -7.71
CA LYS A 113 -4.87 23.45 -8.29
C LYS A 113 -5.60 22.53 -7.32
N ALA A 114 -6.19 23.11 -6.27
CA ALA A 114 -6.80 22.36 -5.16
C ALA A 114 -7.89 21.36 -5.60
N GLU A 115 -8.84 21.78 -6.43
CA GLU A 115 -9.91 20.91 -6.92
C GLU A 115 -9.37 19.73 -7.75
N ALA A 116 -8.43 20.01 -8.66
CA ALA A 116 -7.82 18.98 -9.50
C ALA A 116 -6.98 17.98 -8.67
N ARG A 117 -6.27 18.48 -7.64
CA ARG A 117 -5.58 17.64 -6.66
C ARG A 117 -6.57 16.70 -5.97
N MET A 118 -7.71 17.22 -5.50
CA MET A 118 -8.71 16.39 -4.81
C MET A 118 -9.34 15.36 -5.74
N ALA A 119 -9.64 15.73 -6.98
CA ALA A 119 -10.13 14.78 -7.99
C ALA A 119 -9.12 13.64 -8.22
N ALA A 120 -7.84 13.97 -8.41
CA ALA A 120 -6.78 12.98 -8.60
C ALA A 120 -6.59 12.08 -7.37
N LEU A 121 -6.64 12.62 -6.14
CA LEU A 121 -6.57 11.82 -4.92
C LEU A 121 -7.75 10.85 -4.78
N ARG A 122 -8.97 11.25 -5.15
CA ARG A 122 -10.14 10.36 -5.14
C ARG A 122 -9.96 9.23 -6.16
N SER A 123 -9.45 9.52 -7.36
CA SER A 123 -9.11 8.50 -8.36
C SER A 123 -8.03 7.54 -7.84
N ALA A 124 -6.95 8.07 -7.24
CA ALA A 124 -5.89 7.26 -6.63
C ALA A 124 -6.45 6.30 -5.56
N ALA A 125 -7.26 6.82 -4.63
CA ALA A 125 -7.90 6.02 -3.60
C ALA A 125 -8.83 4.94 -4.18
N GLY A 126 -9.63 5.28 -5.20
CA GLY A 126 -10.55 4.36 -5.88
C GLY A 126 -9.83 3.22 -6.59
N TYR A 127 -8.84 3.55 -7.45
CA TYR A 127 -8.02 2.52 -8.10
C TYR A 127 -7.20 1.71 -7.08
N GLY A 128 -6.70 2.36 -6.03
CA GLY A 128 -6.01 1.71 -4.92
C GLY A 128 -6.88 0.65 -4.23
N ALA A 129 -8.16 0.96 -3.98
CA ALA A 129 -9.08 0.05 -3.30
C ALA A 129 -9.40 -1.19 -4.13
N LEU A 130 -9.54 -1.02 -5.45
CA LEU A 130 -10.04 -2.07 -6.35
C LEU A 130 -8.91 -2.91 -6.97
N HIS A 131 -7.76 -2.28 -7.23
CA HIS A 131 -6.73 -2.85 -8.11
C HIS A 131 -5.30 -2.61 -7.62
N GLY A 132 -5.07 -1.56 -6.83
CA GLY A 132 -3.73 -1.19 -6.38
C GLY A 132 -3.25 -2.01 -5.18
N PRO A 133 -1.94 -1.94 -4.88
CA PRO A 133 -1.43 -2.50 -3.64
C PRO A 133 -2.00 -1.74 -2.42
N PRO A 134 -2.19 -2.40 -1.26
CA PRO A 134 -2.76 -1.75 -0.07
C PRO A 134 -2.04 -0.48 0.36
N GLY A 135 -0.71 -0.41 0.23
CA GLY A 135 0.07 0.80 0.55
C GLY A 135 -0.27 2.01 -0.33
N ALA A 136 -0.56 1.80 -1.62
CA ALA A 136 -0.97 2.89 -2.52
C ALA A 136 -2.38 3.40 -2.18
N HIS A 137 -3.30 2.49 -1.85
CA HIS A 137 -4.62 2.86 -1.32
C HIS A 137 -4.48 3.68 -0.03
N ALA A 138 -3.63 3.21 0.89
CA ALA A 138 -3.40 3.83 2.18
C ALA A 138 -2.85 5.27 2.05
N ALA A 139 -1.84 5.48 1.20
CA ALA A 139 -1.24 6.79 0.96
C ALA A 139 -2.26 7.80 0.39
N ALA A 140 -3.08 7.39 -0.58
CA ALA A 140 -4.12 8.24 -1.14
C ALA A 140 -5.19 8.61 -0.10
N ARG A 141 -5.62 7.65 0.73
CA ARG A 141 -6.56 7.89 1.84
C ARG A 141 -5.97 8.83 2.88
N LEU A 142 -4.71 8.66 3.25
CA LEU A 142 -4.03 9.55 4.18
C LEU A 142 -4.02 10.99 3.65
N ALA A 143 -3.65 11.19 2.38
CA ALA A 143 -3.63 12.52 1.76
C ALA A 143 -5.01 13.18 1.65
N LEU A 144 -6.07 12.40 1.44
CA LEU A 144 -7.46 12.88 1.51
C LEU A 144 -7.83 13.31 2.94
N GLY A 145 -7.41 12.54 3.95
CA GLY A 145 -7.63 12.87 5.35
C GLY A 145 -6.91 14.14 5.78
N GLU A 146 -5.64 14.32 5.38
CA GLU A 146 -4.90 15.56 5.62
C GLU A 146 -5.59 16.78 4.96
N ALA A 147 -6.11 16.59 3.74
CA ALA A 147 -6.82 17.65 3.04
C ALA A 147 -8.11 18.06 3.77
N ALA A 148 -8.93 17.09 4.18
CA ALA A 148 -10.14 17.32 4.94
C ALA A 148 -9.86 18.00 6.28
N HIS A 149 -8.85 17.52 7.01
CA HIS A 149 -8.43 18.11 8.27
C HIS A 149 -7.99 19.57 8.10
N SER A 150 -7.19 19.86 7.07
CA SER A 150 -6.76 21.25 6.77
C SER A 150 -7.92 22.18 6.40
N ALA A 151 -9.03 21.62 5.90
CA ALA A 151 -10.25 22.36 5.60
C ALA A 151 -11.19 22.50 6.82
N GLY A 152 -10.82 21.97 7.99
CA GLY A 152 -11.65 21.97 9.19
C GLY A 152 -12.73 20.88 9.21
N ASP A 153 -12.73 19.97 8.25
CA ASP A 153 -13.67 18.83 8.18
C ASP A 153 -13.06 17.62 8.90
N LEU A 154 -13.16 17.63 10.22
CA LEU A 154 -12.62 16.57 11.07
C LEU A 154 -13.35 15.24 10.85
N THR A 155 -14.66 15.26 10.56
CA THR A 155 -15.44 14.04 10.30
C THR A 155 -14.88 13.30 9.09
N THR A 156 -14.76 13.97 7.95
CA THR A 156 -14.17 13.37 6.76
C THR A 156 -12.72 12.97 7.00
N ALA A 157 -11.94 13.77 7.74
CA ALA A 157 -10.56 13.42 8.07
C ALA A 157 -10.46 12.08 8.82
N CYS A 158 -11.26 11.89 9.87
CA CYS A 158 -11.29 10.66 10.66
C CYS A 158 -11.68 9.44 9.81
N GLU A 159 -12.67 9.56 8.93
CA GLU A 159 -13.07 8.49 8.02
C GLU A 159 -11.92 8.07 7.09
N GLN A 160 -11.26 9.05 6.48
CA GLN A 160 -10.14 8.79 5.58
C GLN A 160 -8.94 8.18 6.33
N TRP A 161 -8.62 8.68 7.52
CA TRP A 161 -7.55 8.13 8.34
C TRP A 161 -7.84 6.70 8.80
N GLN A 162 -9.08 6.35 9.15
CA GLN A 162 -9.45 4.99 9.52
C GLN A 162 -9.28 4.00 8.35
N MET A 163 -9.63 4.41 7.13
CA MET A 163 -9.39 3.63 5.92
C MET A 163 -7.88 3.48 5.64
N ALA A 164 -7.12 4.57 5.76
CA ALA A 164 -5.67 4.55 5.58
C ALA A 164 -4.97 3.63 6.61
N ARG A 165 -5.36 3.72 7.89
CA ARG A 165 -4.87 2.86 8.98
C ARG A 165 -5.06 1.38 8.63
N THR A 166 -6.29 0.98 8.28
CA THR A 166 -6.60 -0.41 7.90
C THR A 166 -5.76 -0.87 6.71
N ALA A 167 -5.61 -0.02 5.70
CA ALA A 167 -4.86 -0.34 4.49
C ALA A 167 -3.34 -0.47 4.74
N TYR A 168 -2.75 0.37 5.60
CA TYR A 168 -1.35 0.23 6.02
C TYR A 168 -1.12 -1.05 6.84
N LEU A 169 -2.08 -1.44 7.69
CA LEU A 169 -2.00 -2.72 8.39
C LEU A 169 -2.00 -3.90 7.40
N GLN A 170 -2.87 -3.86 6.39
CA GLN A 170 -2.92 -4.87 5.32
C GLN A 170 -1.64 -4.89 4.46
N ALA A 171 -0.99 -3.73 4.29
CA ALA A 171 0.30 -3.62 3.60
C ALA A 171 1.47 -4.17 4.44
N GLY A 172 1.28 -4.46 5.73
CA GLY A 172 2.35 -4.81 6.66
C GLY A 172 3.20 -3.61 7.10
N GLU A 173 2.73 -2.38 6.87
CA GLU A 173 3.44 -1.14 7.19
C GLU A 173 3.10 -0.66 8.61
N ALA A 174 3.60 -1.40 9.61
CA ALA A 174 3.27 -1.18 11.02
C ALA A 174 3.59 0.23 11.53
N GLU A 175 4.67 0.85 11.04
CA GLU A 175 5.01 2.22 11.41
C GLU A 175 3.99 3.25 10.93
N HIS A 176 3.55 3.16 9.67
CA HIS A 176 2.52 4.05 9.13
C HIS A 176 1.20 3.85 9.87
N HIS A 177 0.82 2.59 10.15
CA HIS A 177 -0.33 2.27 10.98
C HIS A 177 -0.27 2.97 12.34
N ALA A 178 0.84 2.83 13.07
CA ALA A 178 1.02 3.44 14.39
C ALA A 178 0.98 4.97 14.36
N ARG A 179 1.58 5.59 13.32
CA ARG A 179 1.52 7.05 13.13
C ARG A 179 0.09 7.55 12.93
N ILE A 180 -0.71 6.84 12.15
CA ILE A 180 -2.11 7.22 11.92
C ILE A 180 -2.96 6.99 13.17
N GLU A 181 -2.77 5.89 13.90
CA GLU A 181 -3.45 5.70 15.18
C GLU A 181 -3.16 6.82 16.17
N LYS A 182 -1.89 7.23 16.28
CA LYS A 182 -1.51 8.37 17.11
C LYS A 182 -2.23 9.64 16.66
N ARG A 183 -2.19 9.96 15.36
CA ARG A 183 -2.87 11.13 14.79
C ARG A 183 -4.37 11.12 15.07
N MET A 184 -5.03 9.98 14.89
CA MET A 184 -6.45 9.81 15.16
C MET A 184 -6.78 10.09 16.63
N ARG A 185 -6.00 9.53 17.57
CA ARG A 185 -6.18 9.83 19.01
C ARG A 185 -5.99 11.31 19.33
N GLU A 186 -4.95 11.93 18.78
CA GLU A 186 -4.62 13.35 19.00
C GLU A 186 -5.71 14.29 18.49
N ASN A 187 -6.49 13.87 17.50
CA ASN A 187 -7.59 14.64 16.92
C ASN A 187 -8.98 14.16 17.38
N GLY A 188 -9.06 13.29 18.39
CA GLY A 188 -10.33 12.81 18.94
C GLY A 188 -11.13 11.89 18.00
N CYS A 189 -10.49 11.31 16.99
CA CYS A 189 -11.14 10.32 16.13
C CYS A 189 -11.36 9.01 16.91
N PRO A 190 -12.49 8.31 16.72
CA PRO A 190 -12.70 6.99 17.31
C PRO A 190 -11.67 5.99 16.77
N THR A 191 -10.89 5.38 17.66
CA THR A 191 -9.84 4.40 17.30
C THR A 191 -10.22 2.96 17.64
N ASP A 192 -11.19 2.82 18.53
CA ASP A 192 -11.77 1.61 19.09
C ASP A 192 -13.19 1.42 18.54
N TRP A 193 -13.31 1.24 17.23
CA TRP A 193 -14.53 0.63 16.69
C TRP A 193 -14.57 -0.83 17.12
N VAL A 194 -14.94 -1.08 18.38
CA VAL A 194 -15.75 -2.24 18.71
C VAL A 194 -17.00 -2.03 17.89
N LEU A 195 -17.19 -2.85 16.84
CA LEU A 195 -18.51 -3.06 16.29
C LEU A 195 -19.35 -3.64 17.43
N THR A 196 -19.92 -2.80 18.30
CA THR A 196 -21.04 -3.24 19.11
C THR A 196 -22.16 -3.44 18.11
N ASP A 197 -22.47 -4.72 17.87
CA ASP A 197 -23.52 -5.19 16.96
C ASP A 197 -24.77 -4.31 17.05
N PHE A 198 -25.20 -3.75 15.91
CA PHE A 198 -26.52 -3.16 15.70
C PHE A 198 -27.33 -4.09 14.78
#